data_AF-A0A8I3AG63-F1
#
_entry.id   AF-A0A8I3AG63-F1
#
_cell.length_a   1.000
_cell.length_b   1.000
_cell.length_c   1.000
_cell.angle_alpha   90.00
_cell.angle_beta   90.00
_cell.angle_gamma   90.00
#
_symmetry.space_group_name_H-M   'P 1'
#
loop_
_entity.id
_entity.type
_entity.pdbx_description
1 polymer ?
#
loop_
_entity_poly.entity_id
_entity_poly.type
_entity_poly.pdbx_seq_one_letter_code
_entity_poly.pdbx_strand_id
1 'polypeptide(L)'
;MSDLIRAHEGNPDFSASEANKIHWGKFNMFGRFIQSTTHCQLQCQTTSDYNFPERPKIRNLVFNEYVMPEEMQVSRMAPVSDSDVIDEPFRPSLPRSMSRDDGLFTQGRDTALIRRLFQW
;
A
#
# COMPACT_ATOMS: atom_id res chain seq x y z
N MET A 1 -1.78 3.28 3.07
CA MET A 1 -0.39 2.85 3.33
C MET A 1 0.64 3.70 2.60
N SER A 2 0.58 3.84 1.26
CA SER A 2 1.57 4.64 0.50
C SER A 2 1.78 6.07 1.03
N ASP A 3 0.70 6.79 1.34
CA ASP A 3 0.80 8.15 1.87
C ASP A 3 1.45 8.23 3.26
N LEU A 4 1.21 7.21 4.11
CA LEU A 4 1.83 7.12 5.44
C LEU A 4 3.34 6.91 5.31
N ILE A 5 3.76 6.04 4.37
CA ILE A 5 5.18 5.79 4.07
C ILE A 5 5.83 7.08 3.58
N ARG A 6 5.22 7.76 2.59
CA ARG A 6 5.74 9.03 2.07
C ARG A 6 5.85 10.11 3.15
N ALA A 7 4.87 10.20 4.04
CA ALA A 7 4.91 11.12 5.17
C ALA A 7 6.01 10.74 6.19
N HIS A 8 6.28 9.45 6.38
CA HIS A 8 7.34 8.98 7.28
C HIS A 8 8.74 9.26 6.75
N GLU A 9 8.98 8.96 5.48
CA GLU A 9 10.27 9.10 4.83
C GLU A 9 10.58 10.55 4.46
N GLY A 10 9.57 11.31 4.03
CA GLY A 10 9.73 12.70 3.59
C GLY A 10 9.81 13.72 4.71
N ASN A 11 9.52 13.35 5.96
CA ASN A 11 9.55 14.27 7.10
C ASN A 11 10.46 13.70 8.21
N PRO A 12 11.56 14.38 8.59
CA PRO A 12 12.39 13.95 9.71
C PRO A 12 11.65 14.12 11.05
N ASP A 13 12.07 13.36 12.07
CA ASP A 13 11.46 13.41 13.41
C ASP A 13 11.83 14.68 14.19
N PHE A 14 12.91 15.33 13.80
CA PHE A 14 13.45 16.55 14.38
C PHE A 14 13.95 17.48 13.26
N SER A 15 14.06 18.77 13.55
CA SER A 15 14.67 19.71 12.61
C SER A 15 16.19 19.62 12.66
N ALA A 16 16.87 19.85 11.53
CA ALA A 16 18.34 19.82 11.48
C ALA A 16 18.99 20.90 12.38
N SER A 17 18.31 22.02 12.57
CA SER A 17 18.76 23.12 13.43
C SER A 17 18.46 22.91 14.92
N GLU A 18 17.45 22.12 15.25
CA GLU A 18 16.97 21.91 16.61
C GLU A 18 16.67 20.42 16.85
N ALA A 19 17.72 19.61 16.96
CA ALA A 19 17.62 18.16 17.11
C ALA A 19 16.90 17.70 18.40
N ASN A 20 16.86 18.57 19.42
CA ASN A 20 16.18 18.29 20.69
C ASN A 20 14.67 18.59 20.66
N LYS A 21 14.12 19.03 19.52
CA LYS A 21 12.70 19.35 19.38
C LYS A 21 12.03 18.42 18.38
N ILE A 22 10.87 17.91 18.78
CA ILE A 22 10.02 17.05 17.97
C ILE A 22 9.42 17.86 16.82
N HIS A 23 9.48 17.31 15.61
CA HIS A 23 8.81 17.87 14.44
C HIS A 23 7.31 17.54 14.45
N TRP A 24 6.55 18.33 15.20
CA TRP A 24 5.10 18.14 15.41
C TRP A 24 4.28 18.00 14.13
N GLY A 25 4.69 18.64 13.03
CA GLY A 25 4.00 18.53 11.74
C GLY A 25 3.90 17.09 11.22
N LYS A 26 4.97 16.29 11.38
CA LYS A 26 5.00 14.87 10.99
C LYS A 26 3.97 14.07 11.79
N PHE A 27 4.02 14.20 13.11
CA PHE A 27 3.16 13.43 14.00
C PHE A 27 1.70 13.85 13.90
N ASN A 28 1.42 15.12 13.61
CA ASN A 28 0.06 15.58 13.31
C ASN A 28 -0.49 14.92 12.03
N MET A 29 0.33 14.77 10.98
CA MET A 29 -0.07 14.05 9.76
C MET A 29 -0.38 12.58 10.05
N PHE A 30 0.44 11.91 10.86
CA PHE A 30 0.15 10.54 11.31
C PHE A 30 -1.12 10.44 12.13
N GLY A 31 -1.34 11.38 13.07
CA GLY A 31 -2.55 11.44 13.88
C GLY A 31 -3.82 11.50 13.03
N ARG A 32 -3.83 12.30 11.96
CA ARG A 32 -4.96 12.37 11.02
C ARG A 32 -5.21 11.06 10.29
N PHE A 33 -4.14 10.36 9.89
CA PHE A 33 -4.24 9.03 9.26
C PHE A 33 -4.86 8.01 10.21
N ILE A 34 -4.35 7.95 11.44
CA ILE A 34 -4.86 7.06 12.49
C ILE A 34 -6.33 7.37 12.73
N GLN A 35 -6.67 8.63 12.98
CA GLN A 35 -8.05 9.06 13.26
C GLN A 35 -9.02 8.66 12.14
N SER A 36 -8.65 8.88 10.89
CA SER A 36 -9.49 8.53 9.74
C SER A 36 -9.69 7.02 9.63
N THR A 37 -8.61 6.25 9.85
CA THR A 37 -8.66 4.78 9.83
C THR A 37 -9.51 4.23 10.97
N THR A 38 -9.33 4.75 12.18
CA THR A 38 -10.13 4.38 13.36
C THR A 38 -11.59 4.73 13.18
N HIS A 39 -11.91 5.87 12.57
CA HIS A 39 -13.30 6.24 12.28
C HIS A 39 -13.96 5.24 11.32
N CYS A 40 -13.27 4.86 10.24
CA CYS A 40 -13.76 3.85 9.31
C CYS A 40 -13.96 2.49 10.00
N GLN A 41 -12.99 2.06 10.83
CA GLN A 41 -13.12 0.82 11.61
C GLN A 41 -14.34 0.86 12.54
N LEU A 42 -14.56 1.99 13.23
CA LEU A 42 -15.70 2.16 14.10
C LEU A 42 -17.00 2.03 13.31
N GLN A 43 -17.11 2.70 12.16
CA GLN A 43 -18.28 2.59 11.28
C GLN A 43 -18.56 1.13 10.90
N CYS A 44 -17.53 0.39 10.48
CA CYS A 44 -17.66 -1.03 10.15
C CYS A 44 -18.08 -1.90 11.36
N GLN A 45 -17.66 -1.55 12.57
CA GLN A 45 -17.99 -2.32 13.78
C GLN A 45 -19.38 -1.97 14.34
N THR A 46 -19.81 -0.72 14.20
CA THR A 46 -21.07 -0.24 14.79
C THR A 46 -22.26 -0.42 13.88
N THR A 47 -22.06 -0.54 12.56
CA THR A 47 -23.17 -0.79 11.63
C THR A 47 -23.65 -2.24 11.74
N SER A 48 -24.97 -2.42 11.66
CA SER A 48 -25.58 -3.75 11.55
C SER A 48 -25.41 -4.37 10.16
N ASP A 49 -24.99 -3.59 9.16
CA ASP A 49 -24.89 -4.02 7.76
C ASP A 49 -23.86 -5.15 7.55
N TYR A 50 -22.91 -5.29 8.48
CA TYR A 50 -21.86 -6.31 8.44
C TYR A 50 -22.08 -7.48 9.42
N ASN A 51 -23.29 -7.65 9.94
CA ASN A 51 -23.66 -8.79 10.80
C ASN A 51 -23.86 -10.09 9.99
N PHE A 52 -22.79 -10.57 9.36
CA PHE A 52 -22.84 -11.80 8.59
C PHE A 52 -22.58 -13.03 9.49
N PRO A 53 -23.35 -14.13 9.32
CA PRO A 53 -23.07 -15.37 10.03
C PRO A 53 -21.76 -15.99 9.54
N GLU A 54 -20.94 -16.48 10.47
CA GLU A 54 -19.71 -17.18 10.12
C GLU A 54 -20.03 -18.49 9.38
N ARG A 55 -19.26 -18.76 8.31
CA ARG A 55 -19.35 -20.01 7.52
C ARG A 55 -17.99 -20.72 7.54
N PRO A 56 -17.75 -21.66 8.49
CA PRO A 56 -16.43 -22.25 8.70
C PRO A 56 -15.84 -22.92 7.46
N LYS A 57 -16.67 -23.56 6.62
CA LYS A 57 -16.21 -24.17 5.36
C LYS A 57 -15.63 -23.13 4.39
N ILE A 58 -16.28 -21.99 4.25
CA ILE A 58 -15.82 -20.91 3.35
C ILE A 58 -14.57 -20.25 3.95
N ARG A 59 -14.57 -20.00 5.27
CA ARG A 59 -13.40 -19.47 5.96
C ARG A 59 -12.17 -20.34 5.72
N ASN A 60 -12.29 -21.66 5.90
CA ASN A 60 -11.18 -22.58 5.69
C ASN A 60 -10.72 -22.61 4.23
N LEU A 61 -11.65 -22.61 3.28
CA LEU A 61 -11.31 -22.58 1.85
C LEU A 61 -10.53 -21.30 1.47
N VAL A 62 -10.93 -20.15 2.01
CA VAL A 62 -10.35 -18.85 1.63
C VAL A 62 -9.05 -18.55 2.38
N PHE A 63 -8.92 -18.97 3.64
CA PHE A 63 -7.85 -18.51 4.53
C PHE A 63 -6.84 -19.60 4.97
N ASN A 64 -7.07 -20.90 4.71
CA ASN A 64 -6.13 -21.97 5.12
C ASN A 64 -5.30 -22.57 3.99
N GLU A 65 -5.55 -22.22 2.72
CA GLU A 65 -4.88 -22.88 1.59
C GLU A 65 -3.91 -21.92 0.91
N TYR A 66 -2.62 -22.29 0.89
CA TYR A 66 -1.68 -21.70 -0.04
C TYR A 66 -2.13 -22.08 -1.43
N VAL A 67 -2.73 -21.13 -2.15
CA VAL A 67 -3.26 -21.35 -3.51
C VAL A 67 -2.17 -21.83 -4.47
N MET A 68 -0.90 -21.56 -4.17
CA MET A 68 0.26 -22.01 -4.93
C MET A 68 1.33 -22.55 -3.97
N PRO A 69 1.66 -23.86 -4.02
CA PRO A 69 2.75 -24.41 -3.23
C PRO A 69 4.10 -23.88 -3.72
N GLU A 70 5.11 -23.90 -2.86
CA GLU A 70 6.42 -23.29 -3.11
C GLU A 70 7.08 -23.80 -4.40
N GLU A 71 7.00 -25.10 -4.68
CA GLU A 71 7.50 -25.69 -5.92
C GLU A 71 6.82 -25.13 -7.18
N MET A 72 5.54 -24.78 -7.07
CA MET A 72 4.79 -24.19 -8.18
C MET A 72 5.12 -22.69 -8.34
N GLN A 73 5.47 -22.00 -7.25
CA GLN A 73 5.95 -20.62 -7.33
C GLN A 73 7.29 -20.59 -8.07
N VAL A 74 8.25 -21.42 -7.67
CA VAL A 74 9.59 -21.50 -8.28
C VAL A 74 9.52 -21.87 -9.76
N SER A 75 8.72 -22.87 -10.13
CA SER A 75 8.57 -23.28 -11.55
C SER A 75 7.90 -22.24 -12.44
N ARG A 76 7.17 -21.28 -11.87
CA ARG A 76 6.53 -20.17 -12.60
C ARG A 76 7.36 -18.90 -12.62
N MET A 77 8.47 -18.82 -11.89
CA MET A 77 9.44 -17.74 -12.04
C MET A 77 10.19 -17.94 -13.36
N ALA A 78 10.24 -16.90 -14.18
CA ALA A 78 11.05 -16.93 -15.40
C ALA A 78 12.51 -17.22 -15.00
N PRO A 79 13.24 -18.08 -15.74
CA PRO A 79 14.65 -18.33 -15.47
C PRO A 79 15.36 -16.97 -15.45
N VAL A 80 16.02 -16.68 -14.34
CA VAL A 80 16.86 -15.49 -14.20
C VAL A 80 17.94 -15.63 -15.24
N SER A 81 17.97 -14.74 -16.23
CA SER A 81 19.02 -14.70 -17.22
C SER A 81 20.37 -14.53 -16.51
N ASP A 82 21.33 -15.39 -16.84
CA ASP A 82 22.69 -15.42 -16.25
C ASP A 82 23.48 -14.09 -16.41
N SER A 83 22.89 -13.07 -17.03
CA SER A 83 23.47 -11.75 -17.28
C SER A 83 23.43 -10.79 -16.09
N ASP A 84 22.66 -11.09 -15.04
CA ASP A 84 22.41 -10.15 -13.93
C ASP A 84 23.05 -10.61 -12.60
N VAL A 85 24.21 -11.27 -12.66
CA VAL A 85 25.08 -11.42 -11.47
C VAL A 85 25.84 -10.11 -11.25
N ILE A 86 25.11 -9.06 -10.87
CA ILE A 86 25.68 -7.89 -10.21
C ILE A 86 25.21 -7.96 -8.78
N ASP A 87 26.18 -8.06 -7.87
CA ASP A 87 26.05 -8.16 -6.42
C ASP A 87 25.31 -6.93 -5.86
N GLU A 88 23.98 -6.95 -5.91
CA GLU A 88 23.13 -5.86 -5.41
C GLU A 88 22.43 -6.32 -4.12
N PRO A 89 22.70 -5.67 -2.98
CA PRO A 89 22.26 -6.16 -1.68
C PRO A 89 20.73 -6.21 -1.60
N PHE A 90 20.22 -7.40 -1.30
CA PHE A 90 18.83 -7.78 -1.03
C PHE A 90 17.87 -6.60 -0.83
N ARG A 91 17.20 -6.18 -1.92
CA ARG A 91 15.95 -5.44 -1.81
C ARG A 91 14.82 -6.47 -1.72
N PRO A 92 13.91 -6.38 -0.73
CA PRO A 92 12.69 -7.18 -0.72
C PRO A 92 11.96 -6.96 -2.05
N SER A 93 11.67 -8.04 -2.76
CA SER A 93 10.96 -8.03 -4.04
C SER A 93 9.53 -7.54 -3.85
N LEU A 94 9.35 -6.23 -3.87
CA LEU A 94 8.04 -5.63 -4.11
C LEU A 94 7.56 -6.09 -5.49
N PRO A 95 6.26 -6.43 -5.67
CA PRO A 95 5.73 -6.76 -6.97
C PRO A 95 5.99 -5.59 -7.93
N ARG A 96 6.80 -5.87 -8.95
CA ARG A 96 7.18 -4.93 -10.01
C ARG A 96 5.89 -4.45 -10.67
N SER A 97 5.39 -3.28 -10.30
CA SER A 97 4.38 -2.60 -11.11
C SER A 97 5.03 -2.39 -12.47
N MET A 98 4.46 -2.97 -13.52
CA MET A 98 4.89 -2.78 -14.90
C MET A 98 5.07 -1.28 -15.13
N SER A 99 6.34 -0.85 -15.26
CA SER A 99 6.69 0.49 -15.67
C SER A 99 6.23 0.63 -17.10
N ARG A 100 5.11 1.33 -17.28
CA ARG A 100 4.59 1.68 -18.59
C ARG A 100 5.40 2.90 -19.04
N ASP A 101 6.41 2.66 -19.86
CA ASP A 101 6.98 3.71 -20.70
C ASP A 101 5.86 4.27 -21.57
N ASP A 102 5.42 5.49 -21.26
CA ASP A 102 4.68 6.36 -22.17
C ASP A 102 5.21 7.79 -21.93
N GLY A 103 6.30 8.10 -22.62
CA GLY A 103 6.79 9.47 -22.75
C GLY A 103 5.80 10.34 -23.53
N LEU A 104 5.68 11.59 -23.10
CA LEU A 104 4.99 12.72 -23.76
C LEU A 104 3.55 12.44 -24.22
N PHE A 105 2.56 12.99 -23.51
CA PHE A 105 1.38 13.72 -24.02
C PHE A 105 0.22 13.65 -22.99
N THR A 106 -0.39 14.80 -22.72
CA THR A 106 -1.73 14.99 -22.12
C THR A 106 -1.95 14.89 -20.59
N GLN A 107 -1.22 15.69 -19.80
CA GLN A 107 -1.50 15.92 -18.36
C GLN A 107 -2.81 16.72 -18.06
N GLY A 108 -3.62 17.07 -19.06
CA GLY A 108 -4.76 17.98 -18.90
C GLY A 108 -6.15 17.34 -18.86
N ARG A 109 -6.34 16.12 -19.38
CA ARG A 109 -7.68 15.53 -19.56
C ARG A 109 -8.17 14.70 -18.37
N ASP A 110 -7.26 14.10 -17.61
CA ASP A 110 -7.64 13.13 -16.57
C ASP A 110 -8.20 13.78 -15.29
N THR A 111 -7.76 14.99 -14.96
CA THR A 111 -8.27 15.71 -13.77
C THR A 111 -9.74 16.12 -13.90
N ALA A 112 -10.24 16.31 -15.13
CA ALA A 112 -11.63 16.66 -15.39
C ALA A 112 -12.58 15.46 -15.25
N LEU A 113 -12.11 14.24 -15.56
CA LEU A 113 -12.89 13.02 -15.40
C LEU A 113 -13.02 12.62 -13.93
N ILE A 114 -11.96 12.82 -13.13
CA ILE A 114 -11.99 12.55 -11.68
C ILE A 114 -12.99 13.47 -10.97
N ARG A 115 -13.10 14.74 -11.38
CA ARG A 115 -14.07 15.69 -10.77
C ARG A 115 -15.54 15.31 -11.00
N ARG A 116 -15.87 14.58 -12.06
CA ARG A 116 -17.25 14.12 -12.34
C ARG A 116 -17.69 12.93 -11.48
N LEU A 117 -16.75 12.19 -10.88
CA LEU A 117 -17.06 11.00 -10.07
C LEU A 117 -17.44 11.33 -8.61
N PHE A 118 -17.12 12.52 -8.12
CA PHE A 118 -17.37 12.94 -6.72
C PHE A 118 -18.53 13.93 -6.55
N GLN A 119 -19.43 14.03 -7.52
CA GLN A 119 -20.63 14.88 -7.47
C GLN A 119 -21.92 14.05 -7.49
N TRP A 120 -22.03 13.09 -6.57
CA TRP A 120 -23.30 12.48 -6.18
C TRP A 120 -23.52 12.74 -4.70
#